data_AF-T0ZR15-F1
#
_entry.id   AF-T0ZR15-F1
#
_cell.length_a   1.000
_cell.length_b   1.000
_cell.length_c   1.000
_cell.angle_alpha   90.00
_cell.angle_beta   90.00
_cell.angle_gamma   90.00
#
_symmetry.space_group_name_H-M   'P 1'
#
loop_
_entity.id
_entity.type
_entity.pdbx_description
1 polymer ?
#
loop_
_entity_poly.entity_id
_entity_poly.type
_entity_poly.pdbx_seq_one_letter_code
_entity_poly.pdbx_strand_id
1 'polypeptide(L)'
;METWPLDSRTAREWISHKYYTAHGAAPRAQALADATATLCGIARYDGEPRDVHLRTARTAESVIHDICDRDWRAVTITADGWTVGAAPVIYRRPVAARALPEPQRGGTVGDVIDRLELPMGDARHVIVWTVAAIMGDA
;
A
#
# COMPACT_ATOMS: atom_id res chain seq x y z
N MET A 1 6.22 -5.50 -2.10
CA MET A 1 6.90 -5.08 -3.36
C MET A 1 6.35 -3.73 -3.74
N GLU A 2 7.22 -2.75 -3.99
CA GLU A 2 6.80 -1.41 -4.39
C GLU A 2 6.38 -1.37 -5.87
N THR A 3 5.30 -0.66 -6.20
CA THR A 3 4.83 -0.48 -7.58
C THR A 3 4.86 0.99 -7.98
N TRP A 4 5.50 1.29 -9.12
CA TRP A 4 5.57 2.64 -9.68
C TRP A 4 4.87 2.70 -11.04
N PRO A 5 4.25 3.83 -11.40
CA PRO A 5 3.82 4.08 -12.78
C PRO A 5 5.01 3.97 -13.73
N LEU A 6 4.82 3.31 -14.88
CA LEU A 6 5.89 3.07 -15.87
C LEU A 6 6.50 4.36 -16.43
N ASP A 7 5.70 5.43 -16.51
CA ASP A 7 6.10 6.76 -16.98
C ASP A 7 6.73 7.65 -15.89
N SER A 8 6.71 7.19 -14.63
CA SER A 8 7.30 7.91 -13.51
C SER A 8 8.82 8.07 -13.66
N ARG A 9 9.36 9.11 -13.01
CA ARG A 9 10.82 9.33 -12.97
C ARG A 9 11.53 8.11 -12.36
N THR A 10 11.02 7.59 -11.25
CA THR A 10 11.59 6.44 -10.53
C THR A 10 11.65 5.18 -11.41
N ALA A 11 10.58 4.88 -12.15
CA ALA A 11 10.57 3.73 -13.06
C ALA A 11 11.62 3.88 -14.17
N ARG A 12 11.73 5.07 -14.78
CA ARG A 12 12.73 5.34 -15.83
C ARG A 12 14.16 5.28 -15.32
N GLU A 13 14.42 5.78 -14.11
CA GLU A 13 15.72 5.66 -13.44
C GLU A 13 16.07 4.20 -13.16
N TRP A 14 15.10 3.40 -12.69
CA TRP A 14 15.28 1.96 -12.47
C TRP A 14 15.58 1.21 -13.77
N ILE A 15 14.81 1.46 -14.85
CA ILE A 15 15.06 0.85 -16.17
C ILE A 15 16.46 1.20 -16.67
N SER A 16 16.86 2.48 -16.53
CA SER A 16 18.19 2.94 -16.95
C SER A 16 19.30 2.27 -16.15
N HIS A 17 19.13 2.13 -14.84
CA HIS A 17 20.09 1.44 -13.97
C HIS A 17 20.20 -0.05 -14.31
N LYS A 18 19.08 -0.73 -14.61
CA LYS A 18 19.08 -2.12 -15.06
C LYS A 18 19.81 -2.29 -16.40
N TYR A 19 19.56 -1.41 -17.36
CA TYR A 19 20.26 -1.41 -18.64
C TYR A 19 21.77 -1.19 -18.47
N TYR A 20 22.16 -0.19 -17.67
CA TYR A 20 23.57 0.08 -17.38
C TYR A 20 24.26 -1.12 -16.71
N THR A 21 23.60 -1.76 -15.75
CA THR A 21 24.15 -2.94 -15.07
C THR A 21 24.39 -4.10 -16.04
N ALA A 22 23.52 -4.27 -17.03
CA ALA A 22 23.63 -5.35 -18.01
C ALA A 22 24.64 -5.06 -19.14
N HIS A 23 24.81 -3.79 -19.53
CA HIS A 23 25.55 -3.41 -20.76
C HIS A 23 26.74 -2.48 -20.54
N GLY A 24 26.96 -1.97 -19.32
CA GLY A 24 28.05 -1.05 -18.98
C GLY A 24 27.92 0.36 -19.57
N ALA A 25 26.78 0.70 -20.16
CA ALA A 25 26.52 1.99 -20.78
C ALA A 25 25.09 2.47 -20.53
N ALA A 26 24.87 3.78 -20.56
CA ALA A 26 23.52 4.34 -20.45
C ALA A 26 22.69 4.02 -21.70
N PRO A 27 21.37 3.79 -21.57
CA PRO A 27 20.50 3.64 -22.73
C PRO A 27 20.42 4.97 -23.50
N ARG A 28 20.27 4.90 -24.82
CA ARG A 28 19.97 6.10 -25.62
C ARG A 28 18.61 6.64 -25.21
N ALA A 29 18.49 7.97 -25.11
CA ALA A 29 17.27 8.64 -24.65
C ALA A 29 16.02 8.22 -25.46
N GLN A 30 16.14 8.14 -26.80
CA GLN A 30 15.03 7.71 -27.66
C GLN A 30 14.60 6.27 -27.38
N ALA A 31 15.55 5.33 -27.24
CA ALA A 31 15.24 3.93 -26.96
C ALA A 31 14.52 3.75 -25.61
N LEU A 32 14.91 4.52 -24.59
CA LEU A 32 14.22 4.51 -23.30
C LEU A 32 12.80 5.08 -23.42
N ALA A 33 12.61 6.16 -24.18
CA ALA A 33 11.32 6.76 -24.43
C ALA A 33 10.38 5.80 -25.18
N ASP A 34 10.86 5.18 -26.26
CA ASP A 34 10.11 4.22 -27.08
C ASP A 34 9.69 3.01 -26.23
N ALA A 35 10.63 2.41 -25.49
CA ALA A 35 10.33 1.28 -24.61
C ALA A 35 9.29 1.63 -23.54
N THR A 36 9.40 2.82 -22.92
CA THR A 36 8.43 3.28 -21.92
C THR A 36 7.05 3.46 -22.55
N ALA A 37 6.97 4.11 -23.72
CA ALA A 37 5.71 4.32 -24.44
C ALA A 37 5.05 2.99 -24.82
N THR A 38 5.82 2.04 -25.35
CA THR A 38 5.33 0.69 -25.69
C THR A 38 4.82 -0.04 -24.46
N LEU A 39 5.56 -0.06 -23.35
CA LEU A 39 5.14 -0.73 -22.12
C LEU A 39 3.89 -0.08 -21.52
N CYS A 40 3.77 1.24 -21.55
CA CYS A 40 2.56 1.94 -21.14
C CYS A 40 1.36 1.58 -22.02
N GLY A 41 1.56 1.47 -23.34
CA GLY A 41 0.54 1.03 -24.28
C GLY A 41 0.05 -0.39 -23.97
N ILE A 42 0.98 -1.32 -23.85
CA ILE A 42 0.67 -2.72 -23.48
C ILE A 42 -0.07 -2.75 -22.14
N ALA A 43 0.47 -2.11 -21.10
CA ALA A 43 -0.15 -2.14 -19.77
C ALA A 43 -1.56 -1.53 -19.74
N ARG A 44 -1.85 -0.55 -20.59
CA ARG A 44 -3.14 0.14 -20.64
C ARG A 44 -4.19 -0.57 -21.50
N TYR A 45 -3.78 -1.18 -22.62
CA TYR A 45 -4.71 -1.68 -23.63
C TYR A 45 -4.73 -3.21 -23.74
N ASP A 46 -3.62 -3.88 -23.43
CA ASP A 46 -3.48 -5.33 -23.57
C ASP A 46 -3.26 -6.05 -22.22
N GLY A 47 -2.86 -5.30 -21.19
CA GLY A 47 -2.52 -5.80 -19.87
C GLY A 47 -3.75 -6.11 -19.02
N GLU A 48 -3.65 -7.17 -18.23
CA GLU A 48 -4.67 -7.49 -17.23
C GLU A 48 -4.66 -6.45 -16.10
N PRO A 49 -5.81 -5.81 -15.80
CA PRO A 49 -5.92 -4.91 -14.66
C PRO A 49 -5.57 -5.64 -13.36
N ARG A 50 -4.90 -4.93 -12.44
CA ARG A 50 -4.62 -5.43 -11.09
C ARG A 50 -5.18 -4.48 -10.06
N ASP A 51 -5.81 -5.04 -9.05
CA ASP A 51 -6.28 -4.27 -7.92
C ASP A 51 -5.10 -3.72 -7.12
N VAL A 52 -5.19 -2.42 -6.81
CA VAL A 52 -4.20 -1.71 -6.01
C VAL A 52 -4.92 -0.96 -4.89
N HIS A 53 -4.36 -1.02 -3.71
CA HIS A 53 -4.94 -0.40 -2.52
C HIS A 53 -4.07 0.75 -2.03
N LEU A 54 -4.66 1.79 -1.46
CA LEU A 54 -3.88 2.89 -0.90
C LEU A 54 -3.34 2.57 0.50
N ARG A 55 -4.16 1.88 1.32
CA ARG A 55 -3.78 1.55 2.70
C ARG A 55 -4.50 0.32 3.27
N THR A 56 -5.79 0.17 2.98
CA THR A 56 -6.58 -0.99 3.43
C THR A 56 -7.05 -1.77 2.22
N ALA A 57 -6.92 -3.09 2.28
CA ALA A 57 -7.49 -4.05 1.34
C ALA A 57 -8.46 -4.97 2.09
N ARG A 58 -9.48 -5.45 1.38
CA ARG A 58 -10.48 -6.38 1.92
C ARG A 58 -10.55 -7.61 1.04
N THR A 59 -10.60 -8.76 1.68
CA THR A 59 -10.95 -10.03 1.04
C THR A 59 -12.24 -10.57 1.68
N ALA A 60 -12.72 -11.72 1.20
CA ALA A 60 -13.87 -12.39 1.81
C ALA A 60 -13.62 -12.77 3.29
N GLU A 61 -12.36 -13.02 3.66
CA GLU A 61 -11.99 -13.61 4.95
C GLU A 61 -11.14 -12.68 5.83
N SER A 62 -10.60 -11.59 5.27
CA SER A 62 -9.63 -10.76 5.97
C SER A 62 -9.66 -9.28 5.60
N VAL A 63 -9.20 -8.45 6.54
CA VAL A 63 -8.81 -7.07 6.30
C VAL A 63 -7.30 -6.98 6.37
N ILE A 64 -6.67 -6.39 5.35
CA ILE A 64 -5.22 -6.27 5.26
C ILE A 64 -4.88 -4.78 5.26
N HIS A 65 -4.21 -4.32 6.32
CA HIS A 65 -3.89 -2.91 6.52
C HIS A 65 -2.38 -2.67 6.45
N ASP A 66 -1.95 -1.85 5.50
CA ASP A 66 -0.55 -1.47 5.30
C ASP A 66 -0.05 -0.64 6.50
N ILE A 67 1.03 -1.10 7.13
CA ILE A 67 1.72 -0.34 8.18
C ILE A 67 2.74 0.64 7.61
N CYS A 68 2.88 0.70 6.29
CA CYS A 68 3.73 1.65 5.56
C CYS A 68 5.22 1.59 5.97
N ASP A 69 5.68 0.45 6.48
CA ASP A 69 7.07 0.26 6.85
C ASP A 69 7.95 -0.07 5.63
N ARG A 70 9.27 0.00 5.82
CA ARG A 70 10.25 -0.26 4.75
C ARG A 70 10.23 -1.69 4.23
N ASP A 71 9.76 -2.63 5.06
CA ASP A 71 9.76 -4.06 4.78
C ASP A 71 8.47 -4.51 4.05
N TRP A 72 7.58 -3.57 3.69
CA TRP A 72 6.31 -3.83 3.00
C TRP A 72 5.42 -4.81 3.76
N ARG A 73 5.42 -4.70 5.09
CA ARG A 73 4.56 -5.50 5.95
C ARG A 73 3.17 -4.88 6.06
N ALA A 74 2.20 -5.71 6.39
CA ALA A 74 0.83 -5.32 6.68
C ALA A 74 0.30 -6.12 7.88
N VAL A 75 -0.73 -5.57 8.53
CA VAL A 75 -1.55 -6.30 9.50
C VAL A 75 -2.65 -7.03 8.73
N THR A 76 -2.65 -8.35 8.77
CA THR A 76 -3.77 -9.18 8.30
C THR A 76 -4.66 -9.48 9.49
N ILE A 77 -5.93 -9.11 9.41
CA ILE A 77 -6.95 -9.24 10.46
C ILE A 77 -8.01 -10.22 9.98
N THR A 78 -8.31 -11.23 10.79
CA THR A 78 -9.30 -12.29 10.58
C THR A 78 -10.20 -12.41 11.80
N ALA A 79 -11.19 -13.29 11.75
CA ALA A 79 -12.05 -13.59 12.90
C ALA A 79 -11.26 -14.14 14.11
N ASP A 80 -10.16 -14.85 13.87
CA ASP A 80 -9.34 -15.48 14.91
C ASP A 80 -8.27 -14.54 15.50
N GLY A 81 -8.17 -13.32 14.96
CA GLY A 81 -7.19 -12.33 15.36
C GLY A 81 -6.37 -11.81 14.18
N TRP A 82 -5.22 -11.22 14.48
CA TRP A 82 -4.37 -10.57 13.47
C TRP A 82 -2.94 -11.06 13.48
N THR A 83 -2.21 -10.89 12.39
CA THR A 83 -0.77 -11.15 12.24
C THR A 83 -0.09 -10.04 11.45
N VAL A 84 1.21 -9.80 11.68
CA VAL A 84 2.01 -8.88 10.88
C VAL A 84 2.95 -9.69 10.00
N GLY A 85 2.94 -9.41 8.70
CA GLY A 85 3.75 -10.14 7.74
C GLY A 85 3.76 -9.48 6.37
N ALA A 86 4.31 -10.17 5.37
CA ALA A 86 4.31 -9.70 3.99
C ALA A 86 2.87 -9.52 3.48
N ALA A 87 2.59 -8.38 2.87
CA ALA A 87 1.27 -8.11 2.30
C ALA A 87 1.01 -9.01 1.07
N PRO A 88 -0.11 -9.77 1.02
CA PRO A 88 -0.46 -10.57 -0.16
C PRO A 88 -1.17 -9.75 -1.26
N VAL A 89 -1.28 -8.43 -1.06
CA VAL A 89 -1.93 -7.47 -1.98
C VAL A 89 -0.95 -6.39 -2.41
N ILE A 90 -1.28 -5.68 -3.49
CA ILE A 90 -0.47 -4.58 -4.01
C ILE A 90 -0.94 -3.26 -3.40
N TYR A 91 0.00 -2.51 -2.81
CA TYR A 91 -0.26 -1.17 -2.33
C TYR A 91 0.40 -0.11 -3.20
N ARG A 92 -0.33 0.97 -3.47
CA ARG A 92 0.22 2.23 -3.99
C ARG A 92 0.27 3.25 -2.85
N ARG A 93 1.45 3.42 -2.26
CA ARG A 93 1.68 4.39 -1.18
C ARG A 93 1.78 5.81 -1.74
N PRO A 94 0.87 6.75 -1.39
CA PRO A 94 1.06 8.16 -1.70
C PRO A 94 2.23 8.73 -0.89
N VAL A 95 2.78 9.87 -1.32
CA VAL A 95 3.92 10.54 -0.63
C VAL A 95 3.62 10.84 0.84
N ALA A 96 2.35 11.08 1.18
CA ALA A 96 1.92 11.35 2.56
C ALA A 96 1.79 10.09 3.44
N ALA A 97 1.96 8.88 2.87
CA ALA A 97 1.86 7.63 3.62
C ALA A 97 3.04 7.49 4.59
N ARG A 98 2.75 7.65 5.89
CA ARG A 98 3.73 7.48 6.96
C ARG A 98 3.59 6.11 7.61
N ALA A 99 4.74 5.53 7.95
CA ALA A 99 4.83 4.30 8.73
C ALA A 99 4.01 4.42 10.03
N LEU A 100 3.24 3.38 10.33
CA LEU A 100 2.56 3.23 11.60
C LEU A 100 3.51 2.60 12.63
N PRO A 101 3.28 2.84 13.93
CA PRO A 101 3.96 2.11 14.99
C PRO A 101 3.73 0.59 14.87
N GLU A 102 4.68 -0.20 15.37
CA GLU A 102 4.52 -1.66 15.43
C GLU A 102 3.28 -2.01 16.27
N PRO A 103 2.35 -2.83 15.74
CA PRO A 103 1.18 -3.27 16.50
C PRO A 103 1.57 -4.04 17.76
N GLN A 104 0.98 -3.67 18.89
CA GLN A 104 1.20 -4.33 20.17
C GLN A 104 -0.01 -5.15 20.59
N ARG A 105 0.22 -6.31 21.22
CA ARG A 105 -0.83 -7.15 21.79
C ARG A 105 -1.28 -6.63 23.16
N GLY A 106 -2.48 -7.01 23.58
CA GLY A 106 -2.98 -6.77 24.93
C GLY A 106 -3.73 -5.44 25.14
N GLY A 107 -3.89 -4.63 24.09
CA GLY A 107 -4.71 -3.43 24.15
C GLY A 107 -6.21 -3.73 24.14
N THR A 108 -7.00 -2.85 24.73
CA THR A 108 -8.47 -2.90 24.73
C THR A 108 -9.08 -1.71 23.99
N VAL A 109 -10.36 -1.83 23.60
CA VAL A 109 -11.13 -0.68 23.08
C VAL A 109 -11.24 0.43 24.13
N GLY A 110 -11.24 0.09 25.43
CA GLY A 110 -11.21 1.05 26.53
C GLY A 110 -9.98 1.96 26.47
N ASP A 111 -8.80 1.40 26.18
CA ASP A 111 -7.54 2.16 26.08
C ASP A 111 -7.56 3.25 24.98
N VAL A 112 -8.43 3.07 23.98
CA VAL A 112 -8.67 4.07 22.92
C VAL A 112 -9.69 5.10 23.40
N ILE A 113 -10.80 4.66 24.01
CA ILE A 113 -11.84 5.55 24.54
C ILE A 113 -11.25 6.51 25.59
N ASP A 114 -10.43 6.00 26.50
CA ASP A 114 -9.78 6.78 27.56
C ASP A 114 -8.86 7.87 27.01
N ARG A 115 -8.29 7.66 25.81
CA ARG A 115 -7.42 8.63 25.13
C ARG A 115 -8.18 9.67 24.31
N LEU A 116 -9.44 9.41 23.95
CA LEU A 116 -10.23 10.34 23.14
C LEU A 116 -10.81 11.49 23.97
N GLU A 117 -10.76 11.41 25.32
CA GLU A 117 -11.35 12.42 26.21
C GLU A 117 -12.85 12.69 25.94
N LEU A 118 -13.56 11.71 25.39
CA LEU A 118 -14.98 11.82 25.03
C LEU A 118 -15.89 11.09 26.02
N PRO A 119 -17.15 11.54 26.19
CA PRO A 119 -18.17 10.76 26.88
C PRO A 119 -18.31 9.37 26.24
N MET A 120 -18.46 8.31 27.06
CA MET A 120 -18.44 6.91 26.59
C MET A 120 -19.48 6.61 25.49
N GLY A 121 -20.64 7.28 25.50
CA GLY A 121 -21.67 7.15 24.45
C GLY A 121 -21.20 7.67 23.09
N ASP A 122 -20.41 8.74 23.07
CA ASP A 122 -19.88 9.36 21.86
C ASP A 122 -18.64 8.62 21.35
N ALA A 123 -17.79 8.16 22.27
CA ALA A 123 -16.55 7.46 21.93
C ALA A 123 -16.77 6.19 21.09
N ARG A 124 -17.84 5.43 21.37
CA ARG A 124 -18.20 4.24 20.56
C ARG A 124 -18.54 4.60 19.12
N HIS A 125 -19.32 5.66 18.91
CA HIS A 125 -19.68 6.12 17.57
C HIS A 125 -18.44 6.60 16.80
N VAL A 126 -17.54 7.32 17.47
CA VAL A 126 -16.27 7.78 16.88
C VAL A 126 -15.40 6.60 16.47
N ILE A 127 -15.31 5.55 17.30
CA ILE A 127 -14.52 4.35 16.96
C ILE A 127 -15.13 3.64 15.75
N VAL A 128 -16.45 3.40 15.75
CA VAL A 128 -17.12 2.75 14.62
C VAL A 128 -16.92 3.56 13.34
N TRP A 129 -17.09 4.88 13.40
CA TRP A 129 -16.88 5.76 12.25
C TRP A 129 -15.42 5.75 11.78
N THR A 130 -14.46 5.75 12.71
CA THR A 130 -13.02 5.72 12.38
C THR A 130 -12.66 4.40 11.70
N VAL A 131 -13.15 3.28 12.22
CA VAL A 131 -12.96 1.96 11.61
C VAL A 131 -13.58 1.93 10.22
N ALA A 132 -14.82 2.41 10.06
CA ALA A 132 -15.48 2.48 8.76
C ALA A 132 -14.71 3.36 7.76
N ALA A 133 -14.25 4.54 8.19
CA ALA A 133 -13.45 5.45 7.36
C ALA A 133 -12.10 4.85 6.94
N ILE A 134 -11.46 4.06 7.80
CA ILE A 134 -10.21 3.33 7.48
C ILE A 134 -10.47 2.16 6.53
N MET A 135 -11.61 1.49 6.67
CA MET A 135 -11.99 0.39 5.77
C MET A 135 -12.42 0.86 4.39
N GLY A 136 -12.96 2.08 4.29
CA GLY A 136 -13.53 2.62 3.05
C GLY A 136 -14.82 1.90 2.64
N ASP A 137 -15.48 2.45 1.61
CA ASP A 137 -16.58 1.76 0.94
C ASP A 137 -16.01 0.63 0.06
N ALA A 138 -16.65 -0.54 0.12
CA ALA A 138 -16.28 -1.70 -0.69
C ALA A 138 -16.72 -1.51 -2.15
#